data_AF-A0A6B2EKI5-F1
#
_entry.id   AF-A0A6B2EKI5-F1
#
_cell.length_a   1.000
_cell.length_b   1.000
_cell.length_c   1.000
_cell.angle_alpha   90.00
_cell.angle_beta   90.00
_cell.angle_gamma   90.00
#
_symmetry.space_group_name_H-M   'P 1'
#
loop_
_entity.id
_entity.type
_entity.pdbx_description
1 polymer ?
#
loop_
_entity_poly.entity_id
_entity_poly.type
_entity_poly.pdbx_seq_one_letter_code
_entity_poly.pdbx_strand_id
1 'polypeptide(L)'
;DAKAMRYYRLWIYTCNAVLLMAVIVFCGVAGKVLLADYKRLLVHGLNLGQPSFVYAYFALLVQSGFLQLVGCLGALRLSEKLLNAYWLLLLVLLIGDAILGIFWMFKFERVMTELQPMLSKRLATEYGNSLEFSDLWDRLQNDGRCCGVTGPQDYSNTPNRSYPLSCCSPDVSEQITVSRRPLASPVVFRSDELTTLGILSRNNYTDMPELTWSHVMSAAREESKSVATCRAVYQQ
;
A
#
# COMPACT_ATOMS: atom_id res chain seq x y z
N ASP A 1 32.22 -34.41 36.24
CA ASP A 1 30.90 -33.78 36.43
C ASP A 1 29.79 -34.28 35.51
N ALA A 2 29.03 -35.31 35.92
CA ALA A 2 27.82 -35.73 35.19
C ALA A 2 26.70 -34.67 35.23
N LYS A 3 26.67 -33.82 36.26
CA LYS A 3 25.73 -32.71 36.40
C LYS A 3 25.99 -31.62 35.35
N ALA A 4 27.24 -31.19 35.20
CA ALA A 4 27.63 -30.24 34.13
C ALA A 4 27.26 -30.77 32.73
N MET A 5 27.45 -32.08 32.51
CA MET A 5 27.06 -32.75 31.27
C MET A 5 25.55 -32.80 31.02
N ARG A 6 24.70 -32.69 32.04
CA ARG A 6 23.25 -32.57 31.86
C ARG A 6 22.83 -31.12 31.57
N TYR A 7 23.45 -30.16 32.25
CA TYR A 7 23.15 -28.74 32.06
C TYR A 7 23.43 -28.25 30.64
N TYR A 8 24.56 -28.64 30.03
CA TYR A 8 24.85 -28.18 28.66
C TYR A 8 23.84 -28.73 27.63
N ARG A 9 23.40 -30.00 27.77
CA ARG A 9 22.43 -30.59 26.84
C ARG A 9 21.08 -29.89 26.97
N LEU A 10 20.63 -29.67 28.21
CA LEU A 10 19.40 -28.93 28.48
C LEU A 10 19.48 -27.54 27.84
N TRP A 11 20.61 -26.85 28.00
CA TRP A 11 20.81 -25.53 27.42
C TRP A 11 20.71 -25.54 25.88
N ILE A 12 21.40 -26.46 25.19
CA ILE A 12 21.32 -26.58 23.73
C ILE A 12 19.88 -26.87 23.28
N TYR A 13 19.17 -27.77 23.95
CA TYR A 13 17.77 -28.07 23.61
C TYR A 13 16.86 -26.86 23.82
N THR A 14 17.04 -26.11 24.91
CA THR A 14 16.28 -24.88 25.16
C THR A 14 16.56 -23.82 24.09
N CYS A 15 17.82 -23.59 23.72
CA CYS A 15 18.18 -22.64 22.67
C CYS A 15 17.59 -23.05 21.32
N ASN A 16 17.69 -24.34 20.95
CA ASN A 16 17.11 -24.84 19.70
C ASN A 16 15.59 -24.72 19.66
N ALA A 17 14.91 -24.98 20.78
CA ALA A 17 13.47 -24.81 20.88
C ALA A 17 13.06 -23.34 20.73
N VAL A 18 13.78 -22.41 21.38
CA VAL A 18 13.53 -20.96 21.26
C VAL A 18 13.75 -20.49 19.82
N LEU A 19 14.84 -20.92 19.16
CA LEU A 19 15.10 -20.58 17.76
C LEU A 19 14.02 -21.11 16.82
N LEU A 20 13.58 -22.36 17.01
CA LEU A 20 12.51 -22.93 16.22
C LEU A 20 11.19 -22.16 16.40
N MET A 21 10.84 -21.84 17.65
CA MET A 21 9.65 -21.04 17.94
C MET A 21 9.72 -19.65 17.31
N ALA A 22 10.89 -19.00 17.35
CA ALA A 22 11.10 -17.70 16.71
C ALA A 22 10.88 -17.78 15.19
N VAL A 23 11.41 -18.80 14.51
CA VAL A 23 11.21 -19.00 13.07
C VAL A 23 9.75 -19.29 12.74
N ILE A 24 9.05 -20.11 13.54
CA ILE A 24 7.61 -20.39 13.32
C ILE A 24 6.79 -19.11 13.46
N VAL A 25 7.04 -18.31 14.51
CA VAL A 25 6.34 -17.03 14.70
C VAL A 25 6.64 -16.08 13.55
N PHE A 26 7.90 -15.95 13.15
CA PHE A 26 8.29 -15.11 12.03
C PHE A 26 7.61 -15.53 10.72
N CYS A 27 7.64 -16.82 10.37
CA CYS A 27 6.95 -17.36 9.20
C CYS A 27 5.43 -17.16 9.27
N GLY A 28 4.84 -17.27 10.46
CA GLY A 28 3.41 -17.02 10.67
C GLY A 28 3.04 -15.56 10.45
N VAL A 29 3.82 -14.63 10.99
CA VAL A 29 3.63 -13.18 10.79
C VAL A 29 3.88 -12.80 9.34
N ALA A 30 5.00 -13.25 8.76
CA ALA A 30 5.32 -13.00 7.36
C ALA A 30 4.23 -13.58 6.44
N GLY A 31 3.77 -14.81 6.68
CA GLY A 31 2.67 -15.42 5.92
C GLY A 31 1.37 -14.63 6.05
N LYS A 32 1.00 -14.20 7.26
CA LYS A 32 -0.14 -13.31 7.49
C LYS A 32 0.00 -12.01 6.69
N VAL A 33 1.13 -11.32 6.78
CA VAL A 33 1.37 -10.06 6.03
C VAL A 33 1.33 -10.30 4.52
N LEU A 34 1.95 -11.37 4.03
CA LEU A 34 2.01 -11.68 2.61
C LEU A 34 0.65 -12.06 2.01
N LEU A 35 -0.22 -12.72 2.80
CA LEU A 35 -1.52 -13.22 2.34
C LEU A 35 -2.69 -12.27 2.66
N ALA A 36 -2.62 -11.52 3.77
CA ALA A 36 -3.72 -10.69 4.24
C ALA A 36 -3.59 -9.22 3.81
N ASP A 37 -2.37 -8.69 3.65
CA ASP A 37 -2.19 -7.29 3.27
C ASP A 37 -2.26 -7.15 1.75
N TYR A 38 -3.47 -6.87 1.25
CA TYR A 38 -3.70 -6.52 -0.16
C TYR A 38 -2.86 -5.31 -0.61
N LYS A 39 -2.43 -4.45 0.33
CA LYS A 39 -1.54 -3.30 0.08
C LYS A 39 -0.24 -3.71 -0.61
N ARG A 40 0.22 -4.96 -0.46
CA ARG A 40 1.39 -5.48 -1.18
C ARG A 40 1.20 -5.48 -2.70
N LEU A 41 -0.03 -5.68 -3.19
CA LEU A 41 -0.35 -5.59 -4.63
C LEU A 41 -0.25 -4.16 -5.17
N LEU A 42 -0.21 -3.13 -4.32
CA LEU A 42 0.02 -1.77 -4.82
C LEU A 42 1.51 -1.55 -5.12
N VAL A 43 2.38 -2.19 -4.33
CA VAL A 43 3.84 -2.03 -4.38
C VAL A 43 4.49 -3.27 -5.00
N HIS A 44 4.25 -3.49 -6.29
CA HIS A 44 4.86 -4.57 -7.07
C HIS A 44 6.39 -4.44 -7.27
N GLY A 45 7.05 -3.47 -6.62
CA GLY A 45 8.48 -3.16 -6.82
C GLY A 45 9.49 -4.12 -6.18
N LEU A 46 9.03 -5.18 -5.48
CA LEU A 46 9.92 -6.15 -4.83
C LEU A 46 10.10 -7.40 -5.70
N ASN A 47 11.18 -7.42 -6.48
CA ASN A 47 11.56 -8.60 -7.24
C ASN A 47 12.08 -9.70 -6.30
N LEU A 48 11.39 -10.85 -6.29
CA LEU A 48 11.73 -12.02 -5.47
C LEU A 48 13.09 -12.63 -5.81
N GLY A 49 13.66 -12.30 -6.98
CA GLY A 49 15.00 -12.70 -7.39
C GLY A 49 16.14 -11.85 -6.82
N GLN A 50 15.86 -10.82 -6.00
CA GLN A 50 16.92 -10.06 -5.36
C GLN A 50 17.72 -10.96 -4.40
N PRO A 51 19.06 -10.85 -4.37
CA PRO A 51 19.92 -11.73 -3.57
C PRO A 51 19.59 -11.70 -2.07
N SER A 52 19.05 -10.58 -1.58
CA SER A 52 18.54 -10.43 -0.21
C SER A 52 17.43 -11.42 0.12
N PHE A 53 16.48 -11.65 -0.80
CA PHE A 53 15.38 -12.60 -0.57
C PHE A 53 15.86 -14.03 -0.70
N VAL A 54 16.73 -14.33 -1.67
CA VAL A 54 17.33 -15.66 -1.83
C VAL A 54 18.07 -16.10 -0.55
N TYR A 55 18.89 -15.20 0.01
CA TYR A 55 19.54 -15.46 1.29
C TYR A 55 18.51 -15.66 2.41
N ALA A 56 17.49 -14.80 2.51
CA ALA A 56 16.46 -14.94 3.54
C ALA A 56 15.73 -16.29 3.47
N TYR A 57 15.37 -16.78 2.29
CA TYR A 57 14.76 -18.11 2.13
C TYR A 57 15.70 -19.22 2.56
N PHE A 58 16.97 -19.15 2.15
CA PHE A 58 17.98 -20.13 2.56
C PHE A 58 18.20 -20.14 4.07
N ALA A 59 18.36 -18.96 4.69
CA ALA A 59 18.54 -18.80 6.12
C ALA A 59 17.35 -19.40 6.89
N LEU A 60 16.11 -19.09 6.48
CA LEU A 60 14.91 -19.66 7.09
C LEU A 60 14.85 -21.19 6.97
N LEU A 61 15.20 -21.76 5.82
CA LEU A 61 15.25 -23.22 5.65
C LEU A 61 16.28 -23.86 6.58
N VAL A 62 17.47 -23.26 6.70
CA VAL A 62 18.52 -23.77 7.60
C VAL A 62 18.09 -23.64 9.07
N GLN A 63 17.51 -22.51 9.45
CA GLN A 63 17.10 -22.21 10.83
C GLN A 63 15.83 -22.92 11.28
N SER A 64 14.99 -23.41 10.36
CA SER A 64 13.73 -24.10 10.69
C SER A 64 13.89 -25.58 11.01
N GLY A 65 14.99 -26.22 10.61
CA GLY A 65 15.17 -27.66 10.90
C GLY A 65 16.61 -28.16 10.86
N PHE A 66 17.43 -27.75 9.89
CA PHE A 66 18.79 -28.27 9.76
C PHE A 66 19.64 -27.93 10.99
N LEU A 67 19.57 -26.67 11.43
CA LEU A 67 20.26 -26.19 12.61
C LEU A 67 19.84 -26.96 13.89
N GLN A 68 18.54 -27.22 14.06
CA GLN A 68 18.01 -27.98 15.20
C GLN A 68 18.47 -29.44 15.16
N LEU A 69 18.51 -30.06 13.98
CA LEU A 69 19.01 -31.42 13.79
C LEU A 69 20.49 -31.51 14.20
N VAL A 70 21.34 -30.62 13.68
CA VAL A 70 22.77 -30.60 13.99
C VAL A 70 23.00 -30.34 15.47
N GLY A 71 22.26 -29.41 16.08
CA GLY A 71 22.34 -29.14 17.52
C GLY A 71 21.90 -30.34 18.37
N CYS A 72 20.83 -31.03 17.98
CA CYS A 72 20.36 -32.22 18.70
C CYS A 72 21.34 -33.40 18.58
N LEU A 73 21.82 -33.69 17.37
CA LEU A 73 22.80 -34.75 17.11
C LEU A 73 24.15 -34.47 17.79
N GLY A 74 24.62 -33.22 17.75
CA GLY A 74 25.84 -32.79 18.45
C GLY A 74 25.72 -32.98 19.96
N ALA A 75 24.59 -32.59 20.55
CA ALA A 75 24.33 -32.80 21.97
C ALA A 75 24.26 -34.29 22.32
N LEU A 76 23.61 -35.14 21.50
CA LEU A 76 23.47 -36.58 21.74
C LEU A 76 24.80 -37.33 21.65
N ARG A 77 25.58 -37.08 20.58
CA ARG A 77 26.82 -37.81 20.25
C ARG A 77 28.03 -37.38 21.06
N LEU A 78 27.94 -36.32 21.88
CA LEU A 78 29.09 -35.75 22.61
C LEU A 78 30.28 -35.39 21.71
N SER A 79 30.05 -35.22 20.41
CA SER A 79 31.12 -35.03 19.45
C SER A 79 31.52 -33.57 19.39
N GLU A 80 32.75 -33.28 19.81
CA GLU A 80 33.32 -31.93 19.76
C GLU A 80 33.28 -31.33 18.35
N LYS A 81 33.49 -32.14 17.31
CA LYS A 81 33.44 -31.69 15.91
C LYS A 81 32.04 -31.21 15.50
N LEU A 82 31.00 -31.96 15.87
CA LEU A 82 29.61 -31.59 15.60
C LEU A 82 29.18 -30.35 16.39
N LEU A 83 29.62 -30.25 17.65
CA LEU A 83 29.32 -29.08 18.47
C LEU A 83 30.03 -27.82 17.97
N ASN A 84 31.28 -27.94 17.52
CA ASN A 84 32.01 -26.84 16.89
C ASN A 84 31.37 -26.43 15.55
N ALA A 85 30.97 -27.40 14.73
CA ALA A 85 30.25 -27.12 13.48
C ALA A 85 28.91 -26.40 13.75
N TYR A 86 28.17 -26.80 14.78
CA TYR A 86 26.94 -26.13 15.21
C TYR A 86 27.20 -24.66 15.60
N TRP A 87 28.22 -24.41 16.43
CA TRP A 87 28.58 -23.06 16.85
C TRP A 87 29.01 -22.18 15.67
N LEU A 88 29.82 -22.72 14.76
CA LEU A 88 30.28 -21.99 13.57
C LEU A 88 29.12 -21.69 12.62
N LEU A 89 28.18 -22.64 12.45
CA LEU A 89 26.96 -22.42 11.65
C LEU A 89 26.09 -21.31 12.25
N LEU A 90 25.89 -21.28 13.57
CA LEU A 90 25.19 -20.19 14.26
C LEU A 90 25.86 -18.84 14.02
N LEU A 91 27.18 -18.78 14.12
CA LEU A 91 27.95 -17.55 13.93
C LEU A 91 27.81 -17.02 12.49
N VAL A 92 27.90 -17.89 11.49
CA VAL A 92 27.74 -17.51 10.08
C VAL A 92 26.33 -17.01 9.79
N LEU A 93 25.30 -17.69 10.32
CA LEU A 93 23.91 -17.26 10.17
C LEU A 93 23.68 -15.90 10.84
N LEU A 94 24.19 -15.71 12.07
CA LEU A 94 24.06 -14.45 12.79
C LEU A 94 24.68 -13.28 12.03
N ILE A 95 25.88 -13.47 11.47
CA ILE A 95 26.55 -12.42 10.68
C ILE A 95 25.74 -12.10 9.42
N GLY A 96 25.27 -13.11 8.70
CA GLY A 96 24.50 -12.88 7.47
C GLY A 96 23.14 -12.24 7.73
N ASP A 97 22.43 -12.64 8.80
CA ASP A 97 21.18 -12.00 9.23
C ASP A 97 21.41 -10.54 9.67
N ALA A 98 22.51 -10.26 10.36
CA ALA A 98 22.88 -8.89 10.73
C ALA A 98 23.16 -8.03 9.49
N ILE A 99 23.90 -8.54 8.51
CA ILE A 99 24.16 -7.83 7.24
C ILE A 99 22.85 -7.59 6.50
N LEU A 100 21.97 -8.60 6.41
CA LEU A 100 20.67 -8.47 5.75
C LEU A 100 19.79 -7.42 6.46
N GLY A 101 19.77 -7.42 7.79
CA GLY A 101 19.04 -6.44 8.60
C GLY A 101 19.54 -5.02 8.37
N ILE A 102 20.85 -4.81 8.40
CA ILE A 102 21.46 -3.50 8.13
C ILE A 102 21.18 -3.05 6.68
N PHE A 103 21.31 -3.95 5.71
CA PHE A 103 21.01 -3.65 4.31
C PHE A 103 19.55 -3.20 4.13
N TRP A 104 18.60 -3.90 4.75
CA TRP A 104 17.18 -3.54 4.71
C TRP A 104 16.88 -2.25 5.46
N MET A 105 17.58 -1.95 6.55
CA MET A 105 17.43 -0.68 7.27
C MET A 105 17.70 0.52 6.33
N PHE A 106 18.82 0.51 5.60
CA PHE A 106 19.11 1.59 4.65
C PHE A 106 18.20 1.59 3.42
N LYS A 107 17.83 0.40 2.94
CA LYS A 107 16.94 0.27 1.79
C LYS A 107 15.53 0.74 2.12
N PHE A 108 15.05 0.53 3.33
CA PHE A 108 13.73 0.92 3.78
C PHE A 108 13.52 2.43 3.66
N GLU A 109 14.48 3.23 4.12
CA GLU A 109 14.45 4.70 3.95
C GLU A 109 14.27 5.10 2.50
N ARG A 110 15.08 4.52 1.59
CA ARG A 110 14.96 4.78 0.15
C ARG A 110 13.61 4.32 -0.41
N VAL A 111 13.13 3.16 0.00
CA VAL A 111 11.82 2.67 -0.46
C VAL A 111 10.71 3.62 -0.03
N MET A 112 10.78 4.18 1.18
CA MET A 112 9.79 5.14 1.68
C MET A 112 9.83 6.46 0.90
N THR A 113 11.02 6.96 0.56
CA THR A 113 11.14 8.19 -0.26
C THR A 113 10.65 8.00 -1.69
N GLU A 114 10.90 6.83 -2.29
CA GLU A 114 10.48 6.51 -3.66
C GLU A 114 9.03 6.02 -3.75
N LEU A 115 8.39 5.71 -2.62
CA LEU A 115 7.03 5.18 -2.58
C LEU A 115 6.01 6.20 -3.10
N GLN A 116 6.06 7.44 -2.59
CA GLN A 116 5.14 8.50 -3.01
C GLN A 116 5.20 8.77 -4.54
N PRO A 117 6.37 9.05 -5.15
CA PRO A 117 6.43 9.31 -6.59
C PRO A 117 6.03 8.08 -7.43
N MET A 118 6.37 6.87 -6.96
CA MET A 118 5.94 5.62 -7.62
C MET A 118 4.41 5.49 -7.62
N LEU A 119 3.77 5.67 -6.46
CA LEU A 119 2.31 5.59 -6.33
C LEU A 119 1.61 6.69 -7.11
N SER A 120 2.13 7.92 -7.11
CA SER A 120 1.57 9.04 -7.88
C SER A 120 1.61 8.75 -9.38
N LYS A 121 2.74 8.23 -9.89
CA LYS A 121 2.85 7.81 -11.29
C LYS A 121 1.87 6.69 -11.63
N ARG A 122 1.79 5.66 -10.78
CA ARG A 122 0.88 4.51 -10.96
C ARG A 122 -0.58 4.95 -10.95
N LEU A 123 -0.96 5.85 -10.03
CA LEU A 123 -2.29 6.45 -9.98
C LEU A 123 -2.62 7.18 -11.29
N ALA A 124 -1.71 8.01 -11.80
CA ALA A 124 -1.93 8.74 -13.05
C ALA A 124 -2.07 7.83 -14.28
N THR A 125 -1.37 6.68 -14.32
CA THR A 125 -1.34 5.81 -15.51
C THR A 125 -2.29 4.62 -15.47
N GLU A 126 -2.49 4.01 -14.30
CA GLU A 126 -3.20 2.72 -14.16
C GLU A 126 -4.63 2.86 -13.65
N TYR A 127 -4.94 3.97 -12.97
CA TYR A 127 -6.28 4.22 -12.44
C TYR A 127 -7.29 4.52 -13.56
N GLY A 128 -8.39 3.76 -13.58
CA GLY A 128 -9.38 3.77 -14.67
C GLY A 128 -9.01 2.92 -15.89
N ASN A 129 -7.73 2.60 -16.09
CA ASN A 129 -7.26 1.72 -17.17
C ASN A 129 -7.21 0.25 -16.75
N SER A 130 -6.87 -0.02 -15.48
CA SER A 130 -6.84 -1.36 -14.91
C SER A 130 -7.86 -1.50 -13.79
N LEU A 131 -8.81 -2.43 -13.99
CA LEU A 131 -9.88 -2.68 -13.03
C LEU A 131 -9.33 -3.17 -11.69
N GLU A 132 -8.31 -4.03 -11.73
CA GLU A 132 -7.67 -4.58 -10.53
C GLU A 132 -7.02 -3.50 -9.67
N PHE A 133 -6.20 -2.62 -10.26
CA PHE A 133 -5.57 -1.52 -9.51
C PHE A 133 -6.63 -0.55 -8.98
N SER A 134 -7.66 -0.25 -9.78
CA SER A 134 -8.70 0.71 -9.38
C SER A 134 -9.50 0.19 -8.17
N ASP A 135 -9.90 -1.09 -8.15
CA ASP A 135 -10.59 -1.70 -7.00
C ASP A 135 -9.70 -1.73 -5.74
N LEU A 136 -8.43 -2.09 -5.90
CA LEU A 136 -7.47 -2.09 -4.77
C LEU A 136 -7.23 -0.69 -4.22
N TRP A 137 -7.16 0.31 -5.09
CA TRP A 137 -6.97 1.71 -4.72
C TRP A 137 -8.21 2.27 -4.02
N ASP A 138 -9.41 1.97 -4.52
CA ASP A 138 -10.68 2.38 -3.90
C ASP A 138 -10.87 1.74 -2.52
N ARG A 139 -10.52 0.45 -2.36
CA ARG A 139 -10.48 -0.21 -1.06
C ARG A 139 -9.50 0.46 -0.11
N LEU A 140 -8.28 0.78 -0.57
CA LEU A 140 -7.28 1.46 0.23
C LEU A 140 -7.82 2.80 0.79
N GLN A 141 -8.49 3.57 -0.05
CA GLN A 141 -9.04 4.87 0.33
C GLN A 141 -10.19 4.76 1.32
N ASN A 142 -11.06 3.77 1.15
CA ASN A 142 -12.17 3.55 2.08
C ASN A 142 -11.67 3.03 3.45
N ASP A 143 -10.72 2.09 3.46
CA ASP A 143 -10.14 1.53 4.69
C ASP A 143 -9.26 2.55 5.41
N GLY A 144 -8.44 3.28 4.64
CA GLY A 144 -7.49 4.27 5.13
C GLY A 144 -8.13 5.63 5.41
N ARG A 145 -9.39 5.83 5.02
CA ARG A 145 -10.10 7.13 5.08
C ARG A 145 -9.21 8.25 4.53
N CYS A 146 -8.68 8.07 3.32
CA CYS A 146 -7.79 9.02 2.66
C CYS A 146 -8.17 9.19 1.19
N CYS A 147 -7.66 10.24 0.53
CA CYS A 147 -7.93 10.49 -0.88
C CYS A 147 -6.67 10.95 -1.62
N GLY A 148 -6.31 10.22 -2.68
CA GLY A 148 -5.07 10.42 -3.44
C GLY A 148 -3.82 9.91 -2.72
N VAL A 149 -2.64 10.25 -3.25
CA VAL A 149 -1.33 9.92 -2.67
C VAL A 149 -0.91 11.00 -1.68
N THR A 150 -0.99 12.26 -2.11
CA THR A 150 -0.74 13.46 -1.30
C THR A 150 -2.02 14.22 -1.02
N GLY A 151 -3.01 14.09 -1.91
CA GLY A 151 -4.33 14.65 -1.73
C GLY A 151 -5.23 14.46 -2.94
N PRO A 152 -6.46 15.00 -2.89
CA PRO A 152 -7.43 14.85 -3.96
C PRO A 152 -6.93 15.39 -5.32
N GLN A 153 -6.05 16.39 -5.30
CA GLN A 153 -5.55 17.02 -6.52
C GLN A 153 -4.75 16.07 -7.42
N ASP A 154 -4.29 14.93 -6.90
CA ASP A 154 -3.60 13.90 -7.69
C ASP A 154 -4.48 13.35 -8.84
N TYR A 155 -5.81 13.42 -8.70
CA TYR A 155 -6.75 12.98 -9.73
C TYR A 155 -6.83 13.91 -10.94
N SER A 156 -6.35 15.15 -10.84
CA SER A 156 -6.29 16.08 -11.98
C SER A 156 -5.41 15.55 -13.13
N ASN A 157 -4.44 14.70 -12.80
CA ASN A 157 -3.50 14.08 -13.73
C ASN A 157 -3.98 12.72 -14.27
N THR A 158 -5.15 12.24 -13.85
CA THR A 158 -5.72 10.96 -14.32
C THR A 158 -6.52 11.15 -15.62
N PRO A 159 -6.71 10.09 -16.43
CA PRO A 159 -7.39 10.20 -17.73
C PRO A 159 -8.82 10.75 -17.63
N ASN A 160 -9.55 10.37 -16.57
CA ASN A 160 -10.94 10.75 -16.38
C ASN A 160 -11.12 12.06 -15.59
N ARG A 161 -10.03 12.66 -15.07
CA ARG A 161 -10.01 13.92 -14.29
C ARG A 161 -11.15 14.05 -13.28
N SER A 162 -11.57 12.94 -12.67
CA SER A 162 -12.73 12.84 -11.80
C SER A 162 -12.36 12.09 -10.53
N TYR A 163 -12.95 12.53 -9.42
CA TYR A 163 -12.75 11.94 -8.10
C TYR A 163 -13.63 10.69 -7.96
N PRO A 164 -13.09 9.59 -7.41
CA PRO A 164 -13.90 8.40 -7.19
C PRO A 164 -14.78 8.51 -5.95
N LEU A 165 -15.83 7.68 -5.93
CA LEU A 165 -16.76 7.60 -4.79
C LEU A 165 -16.06 7.18 -3.48
N SER A 166 -14.96 6.44 -3.58
CA SER A 166 -14.09 6.05 -2.47
C SER A 166 -13.45 7.24 -1.73
N CYS A 167 -13.28 8.39 -2.40
CA CYS A 167 -12.82 9.64 -1.81
C CYS A 167 -13.94 10.44 -1.12
N CYS A 168 -15.20 10.04 -1.27
CA CYS A 168 -16.36 10.78 -0.81
C CYS A 168 -16.86 10.23 0.52
N SER A 169 -17.21 11.13 1.46
CA SER A 169 -17.88 10.71 2.69
C SER A 169 -19.34 10.32 2.37
N PRO A 170 -19.88 9.22 2.94
CA PRO A 170 -21.29 8.85 2.77
C PRO A 170 -22.26 9.94 3.26
N ASP A 171 -21.81 10.86 4.10
CA ASP A 171 -22.62 11.96 4.65
C ASP A 171 -23.00 13.05 3.62
N VAL A 172 -22.48 12.96 2.39
CA VAL A 172 -22.86 13.85 1.27
C VAL A 172 -23.90 13.21 0.34
N SER A 173 -24.33 11.97 0.61
CA SER A 173 -25.47 11.35 -0.12
C SER A 173 -26.84 11.76 0.43
N GLU A 174 -26.90 12.40 1.61
CA GLU A 174 -28.18 12.69 2.30
C GLU A 174 -28.55 14.18 2.37
N GLN A 175 -28.11 14.99 1.39
CA GLN A 175 -28.67 16.33 1.13
C GLN A 175 -29.33 16.45 -0.26
N ILE A 176 -29.59 15.33 -0.94
CA ILE A 176 -30.56 15.29 -2.04
C ILE A 176 -31.84 14.61 -1.55
N THR A 177 -32.40 15.10 -0.44
CA THR A 177 -33.86 15.03 -0.32
C THR A 177 -34.39 15.94 -1.41
N VAL A 178 -35.12 15.33 -2.34
CA VAL A 178 -35.78 15.94 -3.50
C VAL A 178 -36.59 17.17 -3.08
N SER A 179 -35.96 18.34 -3.02
CA SER A 179 -36.68 19.61 -3.02
C SER A 179 -36.83 20.02 -4.47
N ARG A 180 -38.04 19.79 -4.98
CA ARG A 180 -38.46 20.23 -6.31
C ARG A 180 -38.15 21.72 -6.48
N ARG A 181 -37.10 22.05 -7.25
CA ARG A 181 -36.98 23.15 -8.23
C ARG A 181 -35.51 23.26 -8.68
N PRO A 182 -35.19 23.10 -9.98
CA PRO A 182 -33.82 23.28 -10.45
C PRO A 182 -33.56 24.78 -10.61
N LEU A 183 -32.64 25.34 -9.83
CA LEU A 183 -31.94 26.56 -10.25
C LEU A 183 -30.56 26.15 -10.74
N ALA A 184 -30.34 26.40 -12.02
CA ALA A 184 -29.07 26.25 -12.69
C ALA A 184 -27.95 26.96 -11.92
N SER A 185 -26.87 26.22 -11.63
CA SER A 185 -25.52 26.78 -11.52
C SER A 185 -24.52 25.67 -11.78
N PRO A 186 -23.63 25.80 -12.78
CA PRO A 186 -22.48 24.92 -12.89
C PRO A 186 -21.49 25.28 -11.78
N VAL A 187 -21.12 24.32 -10.93
CA VAL A 187 -20.05 24.51 -9.94
C VAL A 187 -18.73 24.21 -10.63
N VAL A 188 -18.07 25.26 -11.13
CA VAL A 188 -16.65 25.25 -11.49
C VAL A 188 -15.87 25.54 -10.19
N PHE A 189 -15.07 24.58 -9.70
CA PHE A 189 -14.10 24.86 -8.64
C PHE A 189 -12.91 25.62 -9.24
N ARG A 190 -12.79 26.88 -8.83
CA ARG A 190 -11.70 27.80 -9.16
C ARG A 190 -10.59 27.57 -8.13
N SER A 191 -9.38 27.22 -8.57
CA SER A 191 -8.18 27.39 -7.75
C SER A 191 -7.87 28.87 -7.67
N ASP A 192 -7.79 29.42 -6.46
CA ASP A 192 -7.41 30.81 -6.23
C ASP A 192 -5.95 31.04 -6.62
N GLU A 193 -5.73 31.62 -7.81
CA GLU A 193 -4.81 32.73 -8.09
C GLU A 193 -4.77 32.97 -9.61
N LEU A 194 -5.65 33.83 -10.13
CA LEU A 194 -5.24 34.97 -10.96
C LEU A 194 -6.44 35.89 -11.20
N THR A 195 -6.25 37.11 -10.73
CA THR A 195 -7.06 38.31 -10.90
C THR A 195 -7.29 38.62 -12.39
N THR A 196 -8.36 39.39 -12.66
CA THR A 196 -8.71 40.05 -13.94
C THR A 196 -9.21 39.18 -15.09
N LEU A 197 -10.54 39.11 -15.25
CA LEU A 197 -11.23 39.62 -16.45
C LEU A 197 -12.76 39.49 -16.32
N GLY A 198 -13.43 40.64 -16.35
CA GLY A 198 -14.73 40.79 -17.00
C GLY A 198 -15.99 40.32 -16.26
N ILE A 199 -16.45 41.12 -15.30
CA ILE A 199 -17.88 41.19 -14.97
C ILE A 199 -18.57 41.78 -16.20
N LEU A 200 -19.31 40.97 -16.95
CA LEU A 200 -20.42 41.47 -17.76
C LEU A 200 -21.72 41.05 -17.08
N SER A 201 -22.33 42.06 -16.45
CA SER A 201 -23.60 42.01 -15.75
C SER A 201 -24.73 41.56 -16.68
N ARG A 202 -25.56 40.66 -16.14
CA ARG A 202 -27.01 40.54 -16.30
C ARG A 202 -27.63 41.87 -16.78
N ASN A 203 -28.04 41.96 -18.06
CA ASN A 203 -29.12 42.80 -18.62
C ASN A 203 -29.00 42.89 -20.16
N ASN A 204 -29.50 41.88 -20.89
CA ASN A 204 -30.27 42.02 -22.14
C ASN A 204 -30.55 40.63 -22.71
N TYR A 205 -31.79 40.17 -22.58
CA TYR A 205 -32.24 38.84 -23.02
C TYR A 205 -33.21 38.96 -24.22
N THR A 206 -32.96 39.89 -25.14
CA THR A 206 -33.92 40.17 -26.22
C THR A 206 -33.37 40.06 -27.64
N ASP A 207 -32.09 39.75 -27.85
CA ASP A 207 -31.58 39.55 -29.21
C ASP A 207 -30.60 38.37 -29.27
N MET A 208 -31.10 37.16 -29.56
CA MET A 208 -30.26 36.02 -29.93
C MET A 208 -30.94 35.19 -31.05
N PRO A 209 -30.25 34.88 -32.16
CA PRO A 209 -30.84 34.24 -33.34
C PRO A 209 -31.16 32.74 -33.15
N GLU A 210 -32.25 32.26 -33.75
CA GLU A 210 -32.87 30.91 -33.59
C GLU A 210 -31.93 29.71 -33.73
N LEU A 211 -30.82 29.84 -34.49
CA LEU A 211 -29.84 28.76 -34.68
C LEU A 211 -29.06 28.37 -33.42
N THR A 212 -29.03 29.24 -32.40
CA THR A 212 -28.36 28.96 -31.12
C THR A 212 -29.22 28.14 -30.15
N TRP A 213 -30.56 28.17 -30.30
CA TRP A 213 -31.49 27.44 -29.44
C TRP A 213 -31.46 25.92 -29.66
N SER A 214 -31.29 25.47 -30.90
CA SER A 214 -31.27 24.03 -31.23
C SER A 214 -30.04 23.31 -30.69
N HIS A 215 -28.86 23.95 -30.74
CA HIS A 215 -27.62 23.40 -30.19
C HIS A 215 -27.61 23.33 -28.65
N VAL A 216 -28.25 24.30 -27.98
CA VAL A 216 -28.38 24.30 -26.51
C VAL A 216 -29.34 23.21 -26.04
N MET A 217 -30.45 22.98 -26.76
CA MET A 217 -31.39 21.91 -26.41
C MET A 217 -30.86 20.50 -26.69
N SER A 218 -30.02 20.30 -27.72
CA SER A 218 -29.37 19.00 -27.96
C SER A 218 -28.32 18.68 -26.91
N ALA A 219 -27.55 19.69 -26.44
CA ALA A 219 -26.59 19.52 -25.36
C ALA A 219 -27.28 19.22 -24.01
N ALA A 220 -28.42 19.86 -23.74
CA ALA A 220 -29.21 19.62 -22.53
C ALA A 220 -29.80 18.20 -22.43
N ARG A 221 -29.94 17.48 -23.56
CA ARG A 221 -30.50 16.12 -23.56
C ARG A 221 -29.48 15.04 -23.19
N GLU A 222 -28.19 15.35 -23.29
CA GLU A 222 -27.11 14.38 -23.06
C GLU A 222 -26.52 14.45 -21.64
N GLU A 223 -26.88 15.49 -20.88
CA GLU A 223 -26.30 15.78 -19.56
C GLU A 223 -27.17 15.38 -18.36
N SER A 224 -28.06 14.38 -18.53
CA SER A 224 -28.67 13.69 -17.39
C SER A 224 -27.72 12.65 -16.79
N LYS A 225 -26.49 13.06 -16.46
CA LYS A 225 -25.64 12.30 -15.54
C LYS A 225 -25.61 13.09 -14.25
N SER A 226 -26.26 12.55 -13.23
CA SER A 226 -26.21 13.03 -11.86
C SER A 226 -24.75 13.21 -11.43
N VAL A 227 -24.24 14.44 -11.48
CA VAL A 227 -22.91 14.77 -10.97
C VAL A 227 -23.05 14.83 -9.46
N ALA A 228 -22.65 13.75 -8.78
CA ALA A 228 -22.48 13.76 -7.34
C ALA A 228 -21.40 14.77 -6.98
N THR A 229 -21.77 15.87 -6.32
CA THR A 229 -20.82 16.81 -5.73
C THR A 229 -20.14 16.14 -4.54
N CYS A 230 -19.01 15.49 -4.79
CA CYS A 230 -18.15 15.01 -3.72
C CYS A 230 -17.26 16.13 -3.22
N ARG A 231 -17.47 16.56 -1.96
CA ARG A 231 -16.40 17.23 -1.22
C ARG A 231 -15.45 16.13 -0.76
N ALA A 232 -14.20 16.12 -1.23
CA ALA A 232 -13.20 15.21 -0.67
C ALA A 232 -13.01 15.57 0.81
N VAL A 233 -13.41 14.68 1.72
CA VAL A 233 -13.53 15.01 3.16
C VAL A 233 -12.27 14.68 3.95
N TYR A 234 -11.33 13.89 3.42
CA TYR A 234 -10.28 13.32 4.25
C TYR A 234 -8.94 14.02 4.09
N GLN A 235 -8.57 14.75 5.13
CA GLN A 235 -7.22 15.22 5.39
C GLN A 235 -6.94 15.04 6.89
N GLN A 236 -6.07 14.08 7.23
CA GLN A 236 -5.28 14.05 8.47
C GLN A 236 -3.83 13.85 8.08
#